data_AF-A0A0G2F342-F1
#
_entry.id   AF-A0A0G2F342-F1
#
_cell.length_a   1.000
_cell.length_b   1.000
_cell.length_c   1.000
_cell.angle_alpha   90.00
_cell.angle_beta   90.00
_cell.angle_gamma   90.00
#
_symmetry.space_group_name_H-M   'P 1'
#
loop_
_entity.id
_entity.type
_entity.pdbx_description
1 polymer ?
#
loop_
_entity_poly.entity_id
_entity_poly.type
_entity_poly.pdbx_seq_one_letter_code
_entity_poly.pdbx_strand_id
1 'polypeptide(L)'
;MGPYPSVEETREARDRWTALNAFAAHLVKSYGNEIERLHRFRLYALWTIRDALEYGFKSRYGKTFWLHIPAAAKWVEILGSEMRYWVDDYDNAPKAGGGTVWDADERGYGFSAERWAFWREQFCRFSTHKRLNKETQRIAAEAAERME
;
A
#
# COMPACT_ATOMS: atom_id res chain seq x y z
N MET A 1 -12.91 25.72 8.82
CA MET A 1 -12.33 24.41 9.19
C MET A 1 -13.38 23.68 10.00
N GLY A 2 -13.86 22.52 9.54
CA GLY A 2 -14.72 21.67 10.37
C GLY A 2 -13.95 21.12 11.58
N PRO A 3 -14.64 20.59 12.60
CA PRO A 3 -13.99 19.97 13.74
C PRO A 3 -13.08 18.82 13.26
N TYR A 4 -11.91 18.67 13.90
CA TYR A 4 -11.07 17.50 13.67
C TYR A 4 -11.87 16.23 14.05
N PRO A 5 -11.80 15.16 13.24
CA PRO A 5 -12.48 13.91 13.55
C PRO A 5 -12.03 13.37 14.92
N SER A 6 -12.97 12.80 15.66
CA SER A 6 -12.73 12.12 16.91
C SER A 6 -11.84 10.89 16.73
N VAL A 7 -11.32 10.35 17.84
CA VAL A 7 -10.53 9.11 17.84
C VAL A 7 -11.35 7.94 17.28
N GLU A 8 -12.63 7.87 17.62
CA GLU A 8 -13.52 6.81 17.14
C GLU A 8 -13.77 6.93 15.63
N GLU A 9 -14.07 8.12 15.12
CA GLU A 9 -14.23 8.36 13.67
C GLU A 9 -12.95 8.03 12.89
N THR A 10 -11.79 8.32 13.47
CA THR A 10 -10.48 7.98 12.89
C THR A 10 -10.31 6.46 12.85
N ARG A 11 -10.67 5.74 13.91
CA ARG A 11 -10.60 4.28 13.97
C ARG A 11 -11.57 3.62 12.98
N GLU A 12 -12.83 4.07 12.94
CA GLU A 12 -13.81 3.56 11.97
C GLU A 12 -13.36 3.78 10.53
N ALA A 13 -12.81 4.97 10.22
CA ALA A 13 -12.30 5.28 8.89
C ALA A 13 -11.16 4.32 8.49
N ARG A 14 -10.24 4.05 9.43
CA ARG A 14 -9.16 3.07 9.24
C ARG A 14 -9.73 1.69 8.95
N ASP A 15 -10.65 1.21 9.78
CA ASP A 15 -11.16 -0.16 9.71
C ASP A 15 -11.96 -0.37 8.41
N ARG A 16 -12.80 0.60 8.02
CA ARG A 16 -13.54 0.57 6.73
C ARG A 16 -12.59 0.59 5.54
N TRP A 17 -11.57 1.45 5.55
CA TRP A 17 -10.60 1.54 4.46
C TRP A 17 -9.75 0.26 4.33
N THR A 18 -9.36 -0.32 5.46
CA THR A 18 -8.63 -1.59 5.52
C THR A 18 -9.49 -2.73 4.97
N ALA A 19 -10.76 -2.80 5.38
CA ALA A 19 -11.71 -3.81 4.90
C ALA A 19 -11.96 -3.70 3.39
N LEU A 20 -12.10 -2.48 2.85
CA LEU A 20 -12.25 -2.26 1.40
C LEU A 20 -11.04 -2.79 0.62
N ASN A 21 -9.82 -2.52 1.10
CA ASN A 21 -8.60 -3.00 0.45
C ASN A 21 -8.45 -4.51 0.55
N ALA A 22 -8.81 -5.11 1.69
CA ALA A 22 -8.85 -6.56 1.83
C ALA A 22 -9.86 -7.20 0.86
N PHE A 23 -11.06 -6.62 0.73
CA PHE A 23 -12.06 -7.08 -0.23
C PHE A 23 -11.55 -7.02 -1.67
N ALA A 24 -10.95 -5.90 -2.08
CA ALA A 24 -10.37 -5.76 -3.41
C ALA A 24 -9.23 -6.76 -3.66
N ALA A 25 -8.36 -6.97 -2.67
CA ALA A 25 -7.29 -7.97 -2.76
C ALA A 25 -7.84 -9.40 -2.92
N HIS A 26 -8.90 -9.76 -2.19
CA HIS A 26 -9.56 -11.05 -2.36
C HIS A 26 -10.20 -11.22 -3.73
N LEU A 27 -10.80 -10.17 -4.31
CA LEU A 27 -11.32 -10.22 -5.67
C LEU A 27 -10.21 -10.49 -6.69
N VAL A 28 -9.08 -9.79 -6.58
CA VAL A 28 -7.92 -10.03 -7.46
C VAL A 28 -7.39 -11.45 -7.28
N LYS A 29 -7.23 -11.91 -6.04
CA LYS A 29 -6.72 -13.26 -5.76
C LYS A 29 -7.61 -14.36 -6.31
N SER A 30 -8.93 -14.19 -6.19
CA SER A 30 -9.89 -15.25 -6.51
C SER A 30 -10.25 -15.29 -7.99
N TYR A 31 -10.28 -14.14 -8.66
CA TYR A 31 -10.85 -14.03 -10.01
C TYR A 31 -9.99 -13.23 -10.98
N GLY A 32 -8.84 -12.71 -10.53
CA GLY A 32 -8.00 -11.80 -11.31
C GLY A 32 -7.52 -12.41 -12.63
N ASN A 33 -7.23 -13.70 -12.66
CA ASN A 33 -6.76 -14.40 -13.87
C ASN A 33 -7.90 -14.79 -14.83
N GLU A 34 -9.14 -14.76 -14.36
CA GLU A 34 -10.32 -15.19 -15.13
C GLU A 34 -11.09 -14.00 -15.69
N ILE A 35 -11.09 -12.88 -14.97
CA ILE A 35 -11.83 -11.67 -15.30
C ILE A 35 -10.83 -10.53 -15.48
N GLU A 36 -10.42 -10.31 -16.72
CA GLU A 36 -9.47 -9.26 -17.11
C GLU A 36 -9.82 -7.87 -16.55
N ARG A 37 -11.12 -7.53 -16.45
CA ARG A 37 -11.58 -6.26 -15.87
C ARG A 37 -11.12 -6.05 -14.42
N LEU A 38 -10.84 -7.12 -13.68
CA LEU A 38 -10.34 -7.06 -12.30
C LEU A 38 -8.85 -6.72 -12.24
N HIS A 39 -8.08 -6.79 -13.34
CA HIS A 39 -6.70 -6.30 -13.38
C HIS A 39 -6.58 -4.82 -13.00
N ARG A 40 -7.65 -4.01 -13.18
CA ARG A 40 -7.67 -2.61 -12.72
C ARG A 40 -7.48 -2.48 -11.20
N PHE A 41 -7.80 -3.51 -10.43
CA PHE A 41 -7.53 -3.52 -8.99
C PHE A 41 -6.05 -3.72 -8.65
N ARG A 42 -5.22 -4.23 -9.58
CA ARG A 42 -3.75 -4.23 -9.42
C ARG A 42 -3.21 -2.79 -9.41
N LEU A 43 -3.73 -1.93 -10.28
CA LEU A 43 -3.41 -0.50 -10.26
C LEU A 43 -3.89 0.17 -8.96
N TYR A 44 -5.02 -0.24 -8.42
CA TYR A 44 -5.51 0.23 -7.12
C TYR A 44 -4.63 -0.25 -5.95
N ALA A 45 -4.10 -1.48 -6.02
CA ALA A 45 -3.09 -1.98 -5.08
C ALA A 45 -1.83 -1.13 -5.12
N LEU A 46 -1.33 -0.84 -6.33
CA LEU A 46 -0.15 0.00 -6.55
C LEU A 46 -0.32 1.39 -5.92
N TRP A 47 -1.48 2.03 -6.10
CA TRP A 47 -1.76 3.34 -5.50
C TRP A 47 -1.79 3.27 -3.98
N THR A 48 -2.42 2.24 -3.42
CA THR A 48 -2.53 2.09 -1.97
C THR A 48 -1.16 1.86 -1.33
N ILE A 49 -0.33 1.01 -1.92
CA ILE A 49 1.02 0.74 -1.43
C ILE A 49 1.91 1.97 -1.60
N ARG A 50 1.85 2.65 -2.75
CA ARG A 50 2.56 3.92 -2.97
C ARG A 50 2.22 4.96 -1.92
N ASP A 51 0.92 5.19 -1.68
CA ASP A 51 0.44 6.19 -0.72
C ASP A 51 0.85 5.83 0.72
N ALA A 52 1.02 4.54 1.04
CA ALA A 52 1.50 4.08 2.32
C ALA A 52 3.02 4.18 2.50
N LEU A 53 3.80 3.86 1.47
CA LEU A 53 5.24 3.55 1.60
C LEU A 53 6.17 4.53 0.88
N GLU A 54 5.69 5.22 -0.15
CA GLU A 54 6.55 6.02 -1.02
C GLU A 54 6.50 7.53 -0.74
N TYR A 55 5.92 7.92 0.39
CA TYR A 55 5.87 9.33 0.81
C TYR A 55 6.56 9.57 2.15
N GLY A 56 7.09 10.78 2.34
CA GLY A 56 7.69 11.16 3.62
C GLY A 56 6.66 11.56 4.69
N PHE A 57 7.02 11.46 5.98
CA PHE A 57 6.16 11.84 7.12
C PHE A 57 5.73 13.32 7.17
N LYS A 58 6.35 14.20 6.37
CA LYS A 58 5.97 15.62 6.24
C LYS A 58 4.96 15.87 5.12
N SER A 59 4.74 14.90 4.24
CA SER A 59 3.80 14.99 3.12
C SER A 59 2.34 14.87 3.59
N ARG A 60 1.39 15.11 2.67
CA ARG A 60 -0.04 14.84 2.89
C ARG A 60 -0.27 13.39 3.34
N TYR A 61 0.31 12.42 2.63
CA TYR A 61 0.16 11.00 2.91
C TYR A 61 0.84 10.58 4.22
N GLY A 62 1.96 11.23 4.56
CA GLY A 62 2.63 11.06 5.85
C GLY A 62 1.75 11.37 7.06
N LYS A 63 0.72 12.21 6.91
CA LYS A 63 -0.27 12.51 7.96
C LYS A 63 -1.38 11.46 8.08
N THR A 64 -1.54 10.61 7.06
CA THR A 64 -2.57 9.56 6.96
C THR A 64 -1.96 8.16 6.94
N PHE A 65 -0.71 7.97 7.39
CA PHE A 65 -0.09 6.65 7.50
C PHE A 65 -0.87 5.66 8.36
N TRP A 66 -1.55 6.14 9.41
CA TRP A 66 -2.43 5.31 10.23
C TRP A 66 -3.59 4.69 9.42
N LEU A 67 -3.95 5.28 8.29
CA LEU A 67 -4.96 4.81 7.34
C LEU A 67 -4.36 3.91 6.26
N HIS A 68 -3.26 4.33 5.63
CA HIS A 68 -2.73 3.65 4.45
C HIS A 68 -1.85 2.44 4.76
N ILE A 69 -1.08 2.44 5.86
CA ILE A 69 -0.21 1.29 6.21
C ILE A 69 -1.04 0.02 6.43
N PRO A 70 -2.14 0.02 7.21
CA PRO A 70 -2.98 -1.17 7.35
C PRO A 70 -3.61 -1.65 6.04
N ALA A 71 -4.02 -0.73 5.17
CA ALA A 71 -4.57 -1.07 3.87
C ALA A 71 -3.54 -1.70 2.94
N ALA A 72 -2.33 -1.14 2.86
CA ALA A 72 -1.23 -1.69 2.08
C ALA A 72 -0.81 -3.08 2.60
N ALA A 73 -0.78 -3.27 3.92
CA ALA A 73 -0.49 -4.55 4.53
C ALA A 73 -1.48 -5.64 4.11
N LYS A 74 -2.75 -5.31 3.86
CA LYS A 74 -3.75 -6.29 3.39
C LYS A 74 -3.50 -6.80 1.98
N TRP A 75 -2.99 -5.96 1.08
CA TRP A 75 -2.57 -6.41 -0.24
C TRP A 75 -1.44 -7.45 -0.15
N VAL A 76 -0.43 -7.14 0.66
CA VAL A 76 0.71 -8.03 0.92
C VAL A 76 0.25 -9.33 1.61
N GLU A 77 -0.59 -9.24 2.63
CA GLU A 77 -1.07 -10.39 3.39
C GLU A 77 -1.86 -11.38 2.52
N ILE A 78 -2.68 -10.86 1.61
CA ILE A 78 -3.58 -11.69 0.82
C ILE A 78 -2.88 -12.23 -0.42
N LEU A 79 -2.17 -11.39 -1.16
CA LEU A 79 -1.58 -11.79 -2.46
C LEU A 79 -0.10 -12.20 -2.32
N GLY A 80 0.62 -11.61 -1.37
CA GLY A 80 2.02 -11.94 -1.12
C GLY A 80 2.92 -11.64 -2.30
N SER A 81 3.96 -12.46 -2.47
CA SER A 81 5.02 -12.25 -3.46
C SER A 81 4.56 -12.27 -4.92
N GLU A 82 3.35 -12.76 -5.23
CA GLU A 82 2.84 -12.78 -6.61
C GLU A 82 2.78 -11.36 -7.22
N MET A 83 2.54 -10.36 -6.37
CA MET A 83 2.46 -8.96 -6.79
C MET A 83 3.74 -8.47 -7.47
N ARG A 84 4.91 -9.00 -7.09
CA ARG A 84 6.21 -8.56 -7.63
C ARG A 84 6.41 -8.91 -9.11
N TYR A 85 5.57 -9.81 -9.64
CA TYR A 85 5.65 -10.31 -11.01
C TYR A 85 4.53 -9.80 -11.91
N TRP A 86 3.66 -8.92 -11.40
CA TRP A 86 2.60 -8.36 -12.22
C TRP A 86 3.16 -7.42 -13.28
N VAL A 87 3.01 -7.85 -14.52
CA VAL A 87 3.29 -7.04 -15.70
C VAL A 87 1.94 -6.57 -16.25
N ASP A 88 1.67 -5.29 -16.09
CA ASP A 88 0.51 -4.64 -16.68
C ASP A 88 1.02 -3.50 -17.57
N ASP A 89 0.24 -3.14 -18.59
CA ASP A 89 0.52 -1.97 -19.41
C ASP A 89 0.18 -0.69 -18.63
N TYR A 90 1.21 0.08 -18.30
CA TYR A 90 1.09 1.34 -17.57
C TYR A 90 1.22 2.56 -18.48
N ASP A 91 1.27 2.38 -19.80
CA ASP A 91 1.33 3.49 -20.74
C ASP A 91 0.11 4.40 -20.54
N ASN A 92 0.38 5.67 -20.28
CA ASN A 92 -0.62 6.70 -19.92
C ASN A 92 -1.29 6.54 -18.55
N ALA A 93 -0.69 5.80 -17.61
CA ALA A 93 -1.07 5.80 -16.20
C ALA A 93 -0.07 6.62 -15.36
N PRO A 94 -0.20 7.97 -15.28
CA PRO A 94 0.62 8.80 -14.39
C PRO A 94 0.65 8.30 -12.94
N LYS A 95 -0.39 7.56 -12.55
CA LYS A 95 -0.54 7.00 -11.22
C LYS A 95 0.22 5.68 -10.99
N ALA A 96 0.84 5.09 -12.01
CA ALA A 96 1.75 3.94 -11.88
C ALA A 96 3.18 4.34 -11.47
N GLY A 97 3.48 5.64 -11.50
CA GLY A 97 4.75 6.20 -11.04
C GLY A 97 4.94 6.12 -9.53
N GLY A 98 6.03 6.75 -9.08
CA GLY A 98 6.49 6.76 -7.70
C GLY A 98 5.84 7.81 -6.80
N GLY A 99 5.94 7.59 -5.49
CA GLY A 99 5.82 8.67 -4.51
C GLY A 99 7.13 9.47 -4.39
N THR A 100 7.19 10.41 -3.45
CA THR A 100 8.36 11.30 -3.27
C THR A 100 9.69 10.61 -2.92
N VAL A 101 9.66 9.33 -2.51
CA VAL A 101 10.88 8.57 -2.15
C VAL A 101 11.14 7.38 -3.08
N TRP A 102 10.39 7.26 -4.18
CA TRP A 102 10.66 6.32 -5.27
C TRP A 102 10.71 7.09 -6.58
N ASP A 103 11.88 7.19 -7.19
CA ASP A 103 12.01 7.80 -8.51
C ASP A 103 11.64 6.76 -9.59
N ALA A 104 10.42 6.87 -10.14
CA ALA A 104 9.95 5.96 -11.17
C ALA A 104 10.54 6.24 -12.56
N ASP A 105 11.03 7.46 -12.80
CA ASP A 105 11.66 7.79 -14.08
C ASP A 105 13.03 7.11 -14.19
N GLU A 106 13.75 6.99 -13.07
CA GLU A 106 15.02 6.28 -13.00
C GLU A 106 14.86 4.76 -12.77
N ARG A 107 13.95 4.35 -11.87
CA ARG A 107 13.86 2.96 -11.35
C ARG A 107 12.68 2.16 -11.91
N GLY A 108 11.87 2.78 -12.75
CA GLY A 108 10.74 2.15 -13.42
C GLY A 108 9.38 2.34 -12.74
N TYR A 109 8.36 2.16 -13.57
CA TYR A 109 6.94 2.25 -13.23
C TYR A 109 6.35 0.90 -12.84
N GLY A 110 5.20 0.89 -12.16
CA GLY A 110 4.47 -0.35 -11.90
C GLY A 110 5.08 -1.22 -10.80
N PHE A 111 4.82 -2.53 -10.87
CA PHE A 111 5.40 -3.53 -9.99
C PHE A 111 6.75 -4.00 -10.52
N SER A 112 7.73 -4.17 -9.63
CA SER A 112 9.01 -4.78 -9.93
C SER A 112 9.59 -5.43 -8.68
N ALA A 113 10.53 -6.36 -8.86
CA ALA A 113 11.26 -6.97 -7.75
C ALA A 113 12.02 -5.91 -6.91
N GLU A 114 12.58 -4.90 -7.58
CA GLU A 114 13.27 -3.79 -6.92
C GLU A 114 12.30 -2.95 -6.06
N ARG A 115 11.13 -2.61 -6.61
CA ARG A 115 10.12 -1.83 -5.89
C ARG A 115 9.50 -2.63 -4.74
N TRP A 116 9.34 -3.95 -4.91
CA TRP A 116 8.94 -4.86 -3.85
C TRP A 116 9.93 -4.87 -2.68
N ALA A 117 11.24 -4.98 -2.97
CA ALA A 117 12.29 -4.92 -1.95
C ALA A 117 12.27 -3.57 -1.22
N PHE A 118 12.13 -2.47 -1.95
CA PHE A 118 12.00 -1.14 -1.38
C PHE A 118 10.77 -1.02 -0.44
N TRP A 119 9.61 -1.54 -0.84
CA TRP A 119 8.41 -1.53 -0.01
C TRP A 119 8.59 -2.31 1.29
N ARG A 120 9.23 -3.49 1.23
CA ARG A 120 9.60 -4.26 2.41
C ARG A 120 10.49 -3.44 3.36
N GLU A 121 11.51 -2.76 2.83
CA GLU A 121 12.37 -1.87 3.64
C GLU A 121 11.58 -0.75 4.32
N GLN A 122 10.59 -0.15 3.63
CA GLN A 122 9.73 0.86 4.24
C GLN A 122 8.85 0.28 5.36
N PHE A 123 8.27 -0.91 5.18
CA PHE A 123 7.55 -1.58 6.26
C PHE A 123 8.46 -1.88 7.46
N CYS A 124 9.68 -2.39 7.23
CA CYS A 124 10.69 -2.57 8.29
C CYS A 124 10.98 -1.26 9.03
N ARG A 125 11.20 -0.16 8.30
CA ARG A 125 11.42 1.16 8.88
C ARG A 125 10.21 1.63 9.70
N PHE A 126 8.99 1.41 9.23
CA PHE A 126 7.77 1.81 9.92
C PHE A 126 7.50 0.97 11.16
N SER A 127 7.93 -0.29 11.20
CA SER A 127 7.78 -1.15 12.38
C SER A 127 8.45 -0.61 13.65
N THR A 128 9.46 0.26 13.51
CA THR A 128 10.21 0.85 14.64
C THR A 128 10.04 2.37 14.75
N HIS A 129 9.25 2.99 13.87
CA HIS A 129 9.21 4.45 13.76
C HIS A 129 8.39 5.09 14.89
N LYS A 130 9.03 5.94 15.71
CA LYS A 130 8.45 6.56 16.92
C LYS A 130 7.19 7.41 16.69
N ARG A 131 6.97 7.90 15.47
CA ARG A 131 5.76 8.67 15.10
C ARG A 131 4.53 7.81 14.82
N LEU A 132 4.67 6.49 14.76
CA LEU A 132 3.57 5.55 14.55
C LEU A 132 3.16 4.92 15.87
N ASN A 133 1.87 4.61 16.02
CA ASN A 133 1.38 3.90 17.19
C ASN A 133 1.79 2.41 17.13
N LYS A 134 1.63 1.70 18.25
CA LYS A 134 2.05 0.30 18.38
C LYS A 134 1.33 -0.66 17.45
N GLU A 135 0.06 -0.39 17.15
CA GLU A 135 -0.72 -1.22 16.24
C GLU A 135 -0.22 -1.09 14.79
N THR A 136 0.00 0.13 14.29
CA THR A 136 0.58 0.37 12.98
C THR A 136 2.00 -0.20 12.87
N GLN A 137 2.81 -0.07 13.94
CA GLN A 137 4.14 -0.68 13.99
C GLN A 137 4.08 -2.21 13.86
N ARG A 138 3.18 -2.86 14.61
CA ARG A 138 2.97 -4.31 14.54
C ARG A 138 2.54 -4.76 13.14
N ILE A 139 1.55 -4.07 12.55
CA ILE A 139 1.06 -4.37 11.20
C ILE A 139 2.18 -4.23 10.17
N ALA A 140 3.02 -3.20 10.30
CA ALA A 140 4.16 -3.01 9.40
C ALA A 140 5.20 -4.14 9.53
N ALA A 141 5.50 -4.58 10.76
CA ALA A 141 6.40 -5.73 10.98
C ALA A 141 5.86 -7.01 10.32
N GLU A 142 4.58 -7.30 10.55
CA GLU A 142 3.88 -8.45 10.01
C GLU A 142 3.78 -8.43 8.47
N ALA A 143 3.66 -7.25 7.87
CA ALA A 143 3.69 -7.10 6.43
C ALA A 143 5.10 -7.38 5.89
N ALA A 144 6.15 -6.79 6.48
CA ALA A 144 7.52 -7.00 6.05
C ALA A 144 7.95 -8.48 6.07
N GLU A 145 7.57 -9.22 7.12
CA GLU A 145 7.86 -10.66 7.25
C GLU A 145 7.24 -11.49 6.11
N ARG A 146 6.06 -11.11 5.64
CA ARG A 146 5.38 -11.78 4.52
C ARG A 146 5.94 -11.43 3.15
N MET A 147 6.88 -10.48 3.09
CA MET A 147 7.49 -10.02 1.83
C MET A 147 8.86 -10.65 1.54
N GLU A 148 9.41 -11.43 2.46
CA GLU A 148 10.58 -12.31 2.22
C GLU A 148 10.26 -13.35 1.13
#